data_AF-A0A3M1RDX6-F1
#
_entry.id   AF-A0A3M1RDX6-F1
#
_cell.length_a   1.000
_cell.length_b   1.000
_cell.length_c   1.000
_cell.angle_alpha   90.00
_cell.angle_beta   90.00
_cell.angle_gamma   90.00
#
_symmetry.space_group_name_H-M   'P 1'
#
loop_
_entity.id
_entity.type
_entity.pdbx_description
1 polymer ?
#
loop_
_entity_poly.entity_id
_entity_poly.type
_entity_poly.pdbx_seq_one_letter_code
_entity_poly.pdbx_strand_id
1 'polypeptide(L)'
;MSKRVITLLFTSGLLLITLFAVYRLIQHKQEVTITPPPPPRTVLVRVEPVVLQPRTHYVEALGTVTPFRQTRISAEVEGEVVALSPRTELGSEVKQGEELARLKDTPFRLDLEKQRALLQRQKALYQAELLASQREERLLAIARRQFQLARSEWQRKEQLW
;
A
#
# COMPACT_ATOMS: atom_id res chain seq x y z
N MET A 1 131.36 53.03 3.97
CA MET A 1 130.78 53.77 2.83
C MET A 1 129.68 52.89 2.22
N SER A 2 128.40 53.22 2.13
CA SER A 2 127.58 54.27 2.74
C SER A 2 126.20 53.65 3.07
N LYS A 3 125.70 53.88 4.29
CA LYS A 3 124.44 53.28 4.82
C LYS A 3 123.21 53.55 3.92
N ARG A 4 123.30 54.55 3.02
CA ARG A 4 122.27 54.98 2.07
C ARG A 4 121.97 53.96 0.96
N VAL A 5 122.95 53.18 0.51
CA VAL A 5 122.75 52.18 -0.56
C VAL A 5 121.94 50.98 -0.06
N ILE A 6 122.17 50.56 1.19
CA ILE A 6 121.42 49.47 1.82
C ILE A 6 119.97 49.90 2.08
N THR A 7 119.74 51.15 2.53
CA THR A 7 118.38 51.67 2.73
C THR A 7 117.61 51.78 1.40
N LEU A 8 118.27 52.21 0.31
CA LEU A 8 117.65 52.28 -1.02
C LEU A 8 117.30 50.90 -1.60
N LEU A 9 118.11 49.88 -1.35
CA LEU A 9 117.80 48.50 -1.77
C LEU A 9 116.60 47.93 -1.00
N PHE A 10 116.53 48.14 0.31
CA PHE A 10 115.40 47.69 1.14
C PHE A 10 114.09 48.39 0.79
N THR A 11 114.09 49.70 0.55
CA THR A 11 112.87 50.43 0.15
C THR A 11 112.38 50.02 -1.24
N SER A 12 113.28 49.77 -2.20
CA SER A 12 112.88 49.27 -3.52
C SER A 12 112.30 47.84 -3.47
N GLY A 13 112.86 46.98 -2.61
CA GLY A 13 112.38 45.61 -2.41
C GLY A 13 110.97 45.57 -1.79
N LEU A 14 110.72 46.43 -0.79
CA LEU A 14 109.40 46.56 -0.17
C LEU A 14 108.35 47.05 -1.18
N LEU A 15 108.73 47.98 -2.05
CA LEU A 15 107.85 48.53 -3.09
C LEU A 15 107.51 47.49 -4.17
N LEU A 16 108.47 46.61 -4.52
CA LEU A 16 108.22 45.51 -5.44
C LEU A 16 107.31 44.44 -4.83
N ILE A 17 107.46 44.10 -3.55
CA ILE A 17 106.62 43.10 -2.87
C ILE A 17 105.18 43.60 -2.75
N THR A 18 104.98 44.88 -2.38
CA THR A 18 103.62 45.45 -2.31
C THR A 18 102.98 45.53 -3.70
N LEU A 19 103.74 45.92 -4.74
CA LEU A 19 103.24 45.93 -6.11
C LEU A 19 102.85 44.52 -6.59
N PHE A 20 103.65 43.50 -6.25
CA PHE A 20 103.37 42.11 -6.60
C PHE A 20 102.16 41.55 -5.85
N ALA A 21 101.97 41.90 -4.58
CA ALA A 21 100.81 41.49 -3.79
C ALA A 21 99.51 42.10 -4.34
N VAL A 22 99.53 43.39 -4.71
CA VAL A 22 98.38 44.06 -5.34
C VAL A 22 98.08 43.45 -6.70
N TYR A 23 99.11 43.18 -7.52
CA TYR A 23 98.96 42.50 -8.80
C TYR A 23 98.31 41.12 -8.65
N ARG A 24 98.73 40.33 -7.65
CA ARG A 24 98.15 39.02 -7.33
C ARG A 24 96.69 39.13 -6.87
N LEU A 25 96.34 40.15 -6.09
CA LEU A 25 94.99 40.31 -5.54
C LEU A 25 93.97 40.70 -6.63
N ILE A 26 94.36 41.56 -7.58
CA ILE A 26 93.49 41.97 -8.69
C ILE A 26 93.27 40.81 -9.70
N GLN A 27 94.27 39.92 -9.85
CA GLN A 27 94.16 38.72 -10.68
C GLN A 27 93.23 37.65 -10.07
N HIS A 28 92.94 37.69 -8.76
CA HIS A 28 91.96 36.80 -8.13
C HIS A 28 90.53 37.34 -8.33
N LYS A 29 90.01 37.21 -9.56
CA LYS A 29 88.59 37.34 -9.83
C LYS A 29 87.88 36.11 -9.25
N GLN A 30 87.21 36.28 -8.11
CA GLN A 30 86.31 35.28 -7.56
C GLN A 30 85.08 35.16 -8.48
N GLU A 31 84.99 34.07 -9.24
CA GLU A 31 83.80 33.75 -10.03
C GLU A 31 82.68 33.30 -9.10
N VAL A 32 81.73 34.20 -8.83
CA VAL A 32 80.49 33.86 -8.12
C VAL A 32 79.67 32.96 -9.03
N THR A 33 79.69 31.66 -8.76
CA THR A 33 78.85 30.68 -9.46
C THR A 33 77.40 30.89 -9.04
N ILE A 34 76.58 31.48 -9.91
CA ILE A 34 75.13 31.58 -9.69
C ILE A 34 74.53 30.20 -10.01
N THR A 35 74.25 29.42 -8.97
CA THR A 35 73.57 28.13 -9.14
C THR A 35 72.12 28.39 -9.56
N PRO A 36 71.62 27.78 -10.65
CA PRO A 36 70.22 27.91 -11.03
C PRO A 36 69.31 27.32 -9.93
N PRO A 37 68.10 27.86 -9.73
CA PRO A 37 67.17 27.34 -8.74
C PRO A 37 66.85 25.87 -9.04
N PRO A 38 66.72 25.02 -8.00
CA PRO A 38 66.44 23.60 -8.20
C PRO A 38 65.11 23.40 -8.93
N PRO A 39 65.02 22.39 -9.82
CA PRO A 39 63.79 22.12 -10.55
C PRO A 39 62.64 21.79 -9.58
N PRO A 40 61.38 22.14 -9.94
CA PRO A 40 60.23 21.86 -9.11
C PRO A 40 60.12 20.36 -8.85
N ARG A 41 59.96 19.97 -7.58
CA ARG A 41 59.78 18.58 -7.18
C ARG A 41 58.45 18.06 -7.73
N THR A 42 58.50 17.24 -8.77
CA THR A 42 57.32 16.53 -9.28
C THR A 42 57.01 15.36 -8.34
N VAL A 43 55.88 15.44 -7.65
CA VAL A 43 55.37 14.30 -6.89
C VAL A 43 54.62 13.40 -7.86
N LEU A 44 55.06 12.14 -7.96
CA LEU A 44 54.41 11.17 -8.82
C LEU A 44 53.06 10.79 -8.20
N VAL A 45 51.97 11.11 -8.89
CA VAL A 45 50.60 10.77 -8.46
C VAL A 45 49.99 9.76 -9.41
N ARG A 46 49.25 8.81 -8.85
CA ARG A 46 48.46 7.86 -9.63
C ARG A 46 47.08 8.47 -9.86
N VAL A 47 46.66 8.50 -11.11
CA VAL A 47 45.31 8.91 -11.50
C VAL A 47 44.57 7.72 -12.10
N GLU A 48 43.25 7.70 -11.95
CA GLU A 48 42.37 6.71 -12.56
C GLU A 48 41.20 7.43 -13.23
N PRO A 49 40.93 7.19 -14.52
CA PRO A 49 39.87 7.87 -15.24
C PRO A 49 38.48 7.40 -14.77
N VAL A 50 37.60 8.35 -14.47
CA VAL A 50 36.20 8.05 -14.15
C VAL A 50 35.44 7.79 -15.45
N VAL A 51 34.92 6.57 -15.61
CA VAL A 51 34.06 6.19 -16.73
C VAL A 51 32.64 5.99 -16.23
N LEU A 52 31.69 6.73 -16.80
CA LEU A 52 30.27 6.54 -16.48
C LEU A 52 29.80 5.21 -17.06
N GLN A 53 29.32 4.34 -16.18
CA GLN A 53 28.70 3.07 -16.55
C GLN A 53 27.28 3.03 -16.00
N PRO A 54 26.29 2.58 -16.78
CA PRO A 54 24.94 2.40 -16.27
C PRO A 54 24.97 1.32 -15.18
N ARG A 55 24.61 1.72 -13.96
CA ARG A 55 24.41 0.80 -12.83
C ARG A 55 22.98 0.86 -12.37
N THR A 56 22.35 -0.30 -12.24
CA THR A 56 21.05 -0.44 -11.61
C THR A 56 21.24 -0.63 -10.12
N HIS A 57 20.60 0.20 -9.31
CA HIS A 57 20.57 0.04 -7.86
C HIS A 57 19.39 -0.86 -7.49
N TYR A 58 19.68 -1.99 -6.85
CA TYR A 58 18.67 -2.85 -6.25
C TYR A 58 18.49 -2.46 -4.80
N VAL A 59 17.24 -2.29 -4.37
CA VAL A 59 16.90 -2.07 -2.96
C VAL A 59 16.12 -3.30 -2.51
N GLU A 60 16.69 -4.02 -1.56
CA GLU A 60 16.02 -5.15 -0.91
C GLU A 60 15.19 -4.63 0.25
N ALA A 61 13.89 -4.92 0.22
CA ALA A 61 12.97 -4.58 1.28
C ALA A 61 12.42 -5.87 1.89
N LEU A 62 12.42 -5.94 3.22
CA LEU A 62 11.80 -7.02 3.97
C LEU A 62 10.34 -6.66 4.27
N GLY A 63 9.46 -7.65 4.19
CA GLY A 63 8.05 -7.49 4.49
C GLY A 63 7.40 -8.82 4.84
N THR A 64 6.20 -8.73 5.42
CA THR A 64 5.40 -9.91 5.78
C THR A 64 4.29 -10.10 4.76
N VAL A 65 4.09 -11.33 4.32
CA VAL A 65 2.96 -11.67 3.45
C VAL A 65 1.68 -11.74 4.28
N THR A 66 0.65 -11.02 3.84
CA THR A 66 -0.69 -11.08 4.42
C THR A 66 -1.67 -11.69 3.43
N PRO A 67 -2.72 -12.38 3.90
CA PRO A 67 -3.73 -12.92 3.02
C PRO A 67 -4.45 -11.80 2.29
N PHE A 68 -4.65 -11.96 0.97
CA PHE A 68 -5.41 -10.99 0.17
C PHE A 68 -6.86 -10.85 0.64
N ARG A 69 -7.45 -11.95 1.13
CA ARG A 69 -8.78 -11.98 1.76
C ARG A 69 -8.77 -12.92 2.95
N GLN A 70 -9.36 -12.50 4.05
CA GLN A 70 -9.54 -13.29 5.26
C GLN A 70 -10.97 -13.11 5.75
N THR A 71 -11.64 -14.21 6.08
CA THR A 71 -12.99 -14.19 6.65
C THR A 71 -13.07 -15.15 7.82
N ARG A 72 -13.95 -14.84 8.79
CA ARG A 72 -14.30 -15.72 9.89
C ARG A 72 -15.74 -16.15 9.68
N ILE A 73 -15.96 -17.46 9.59
CA ILE A 73 -17.29 -18.03 9.37
C ILE A 73 -17.87 -18.43 10.73
N SER A 74 -19.12 -18.05 10.95
CA SER A 74 -19.91 -18.41 12.13
C SER A 74 -21.31 -18.82 11.70
N ALA A 75 -21.99 -19.61 12.53
CA ALA A 75 -23.39 -19.92 12.31
C ALA A 75 -24.26 -18.66 12.49
N GLU A 76 -25.22 -18.44 11.59
CA GLU A 76 -26.20 -17.35 11.70
C GLU A 76 -27.28 -17.63 12.75
N VAL A 77 -27.55 -18.90 13.02
CA VAL A 77 -28.55 -19.37 13.96
C VAL A 77 -27.92 -20.30 14.98
N GLU A 78 -28.49 -20.31 16.19
CA GLU A 78 -28.12 -21.28 17.22
C GLU A 78 -28.62 -22.67 16.84
N GLY A 79 -27.78 -23.68 17.05
CA GLY A 79 -28.14 -25.07 16.76
C GLY A 79 -27.03 -26.07 17.07
N GLU A 80 -27.43 -27.32 17.22
CA GLU A 80 -26.53 -28.46 17.37
C GLU A 80 -25.88 -28.81 16.02
N VAL A 81 -24.56 -28.97 15.98
CA VAL A 81 -23.84 -29.43 14.79
C VAL A 81 -24.01 -30.94 14.65
N VAL A 82 -24.65 -31.38 13.58
CA VAL A 82 -24.90 -32.81 13.31
C VAL A 82 -23.89 -33.41 12.35
N ALA A 83 -23.23 -32.60 11.52
CA ALA A 83 -22.18 -33.05 10.62
C ALA A 83 -21.19 -31.92 10.31
N LEU A 84 -19.93 -32.31 10.05
CA LEU A 84 -18.89 -31.45 9.52
C LEU A 84 -18.44 -32.01 8.17
N SER A 85 -18.16 -31.13 7.21
CA SER A 85 -17.65 -31.52 5.91
C SER A 85 -16.18 -31.92 6.00
N PRO A 86 -15.73 -32.98 5.29
CA PRO A 86 -14.31 -33.33 5.23
C PRO A 86 -13.43 -32.19 4.69
N ARG A 87 -13.98 -31.30 3.88
CA ARG A 87 -13.26 -30.12 3.37
C ARG A 87 -13.09 -29.00 4.39
N THR A 88 -13.65 -29.15 5.59
CA THR A 88 -13.46 -28.17 6.68
C THR A 88 -12.20 -28.49 7.51
N GLU A 89 -11.47 -29.55 7.16
CA GLU A 89 -10.17 -29.84 7.75
C GLU A 89 -9.12 -28.77 7.42
N LEU A 90 -8.19 -28.58 8.35
CA LEU A 90 -7.10 -27.61 8.22
C LEU A 90 -6.31 -27.83 6.93
N GLY A 91 -6.15 -26.76 6.15
CA GLY A 91 -5.42 -26.78 4.88
C GLY A 91 -6.25 -27.21 3.66
N SER A 92 -7.53 -27.54 3.84
CA SER A 92 -8.43 -27.85 2.73
C SER A 92 -8.89 -26.60 1.98
N GLU A 93 -9.05 -26.73 0.66
CA GLU A 93 -9.68 -25.70 -0.18
C GLU A 93 -11.20 -25.89 -0.23
N VAL A 94 -11.93 -24.80 -0.01
CA VAL A 94 -13.39 -24.75 -0.01
C VAL A 94 -13.88 -23.74 -1.04
N LYS A 95 -14.99 -24.05 -1.71
CA LYS A 95 -15.61 -23.16 -2.70
C LYS A 95 -16.77 -22.37 -2.08
N GLN A 96 -17.11 -21.26 -2.72
CA GLN A 96 -18.30 -20.50 -2.35
C GLN A 96 -19.56 -21.36 -2.50
N GLY A 97 -20.43 -21.33 -1.48
CA GLY A 97 -21.67 -22.11 -1.45
C GLY A 97 -21.48 -23.57 -1.04
N GLU A 98 -20.26 -23.99 -0.71
CA GLU A 98 -20.00 -25.33 -0.23
C GLU A 98 -20.42 -25.50 1.24
N GLU A 99 -21.06 -26.63 1.56
CA GLU A 99 -21.49 -26.94 2.92
C GLU A 99 -20.26 -27.27 3.78
N LEU A 100 -20.06 -26.49 4.84
CA LEU A 100 -18.95 -26.69 5.81
C LEU A 100 -19.41 -27.45 7.05
N ALA A 101 -20.62 -27.15 7.53
CA ALA A 101 -21.23 -27.79 8.69
C ALA A 101 -22.74 -27.86 8.49
N ARG A 102 -23.35 -28.92 9.04
CA ARG A 102 -24.80 -29.08 9.08
C ARG A 102 -25.30 -28.89 10.49
N LEU A 103 -26.24 -27.96 10.66
CA LEU A 103 -26.97 -27.77 11.91
C LEU A 103 -28.24 -28.63 11.91
N LYS A 104 -28.67 -29.05 13.09
CA LYS A 104 -29.92 -29.78 13.29
C LYS A 104 -31.11 -28.91 12.89
N ASP A 105 -31.83 -29.32 11.87
CA ASP A 105 -32.92 -28.55 11.26
C ASP A 105 -34.31 -28.84 11.86
N THR A 106 -34.42 -29.85 12.73
CA THR A 106 -35.69 -30.34 13.28
C THR A 106 -36.59 -29.23 13.87
N PRO A 107 -36.11 -28.35 14.78
CA PRO A 107 -36.98 -27.30 15.34
C PRO A 107 -37.44 -26.31 14.27
N PHE A 108 -36.57 -25.95 13.32
CA PHE A 108 -36.89 -25.03 12.23
C PHE A 108 -37.92 -25.63 11.27
N ARG A 109 -37.81 -26.94 10.97
CA ARG A 109 -38.78 -27.64 10.12
C ARG A 109 -40.15 -27.74 10.77
N LEU A 110 -40.20 -28.07 12.06
CA LEU A 110 -41.46 -28.15 12.79
C LEU A 110 -42.15 -26.78 12.88
N ASP A 111 -41.38 -25.70 13.13
CA ASP A 111 -41.95 -24.35 13.13
C ASP A 111 -42.44 -23.96 11.73
N LEU A 112 -41.66 -24.22 10.68
CA LEU A 112 -42.06 -23.99 9.29
C LEU A 112 -43.38 -24.69 8.95
N GLU A 113 -43.52 -25.96 9.34
CA GLU A 113 -44.74 -26.74 9.13
C GLU A 113 -45.93 -26.15 9.90
N LYS A 114 -45.72 -25.76 11.17
CA LYS A 114 -46.73 -25.08 11.98
C LYS A 114 -47.19 -23.77 11.33
N GLN A 115 -46.27 -22.93 10.87
CA GLN A 115 -46.60 -21.67 10.21
C GLN A 115 -47.33 -21.90 8.88
N ARG A 116 -46.93 -22.92 8.11
CA ARG A 116 -47.63 -23.31 6.88
C ARG A 116 -49.07 -23.77 7.17
N ALA A 117 -49.28 -24.59 8.20
CA ALA A 117 -50.61 -25.02 8.60
C ALA A 117 -51.48 -23.83 9.05
N LEU A 118 -50.91 -22.90 9.82
CA LEU A 118 -51.60 -21.67 10.22
C LEU A 118 -51.99 -20.84 8.99
N LEU A 119 -51.08 -20.65 8.04
CA LEU A 119 -51.35 -19.94 6.79
C LEU A 119 -52.48 -20.59 6.00
N GLN A 120 -52.50 -21.91 5.86
CA GLN A 120 -53.58 -22.62 5.17
C GLN A 120 -54.92 -22.45 5.87
N ARG A 121 -54.94 -22.56 7.20
CA ARG A 121 -56.15 -22.31 7.99
C ARG A 121 -56.68 -20.90 7.77
N GLN A 122 -55.81 -19.88 7.80
CA GLN A 122 -56.22 -18.49 7.58
C GLN A 122 -56.74 -18.25 6.17
N LYS A 123 -56.11 -18.86 5.15
CA LYS A 123 -56.62 -18.83 3.77
C LYS A 123 -58.00 -19.44 3.66
N ALA A 124 -58.25 -20.58 4.31
CA ALA A 124 -59.55 -21.22 4.30
C ALA A 124 -60.62 -20.35 4.99
N LEU A 125 -60.29 -19.74 6.14
CA LEU A 125 -61.18 -18.80 6.82
C LEU A 125 -61.49 -17.58 5.96
N TYR A 126 -60.48 -17.00 5.32
CA TYR A 126 -60.66 -15.87 4.41
C TYR A 126 -61.57 -16.22 3.23
N GLN A 127 -61.40 -17.39 2.64
CA GLN A 127 -62.27 -17.87 1.56
C GLN A 127 -63.70 -18.10 2.04
N ALA A 128 -63.88 -18.68 3.23
CA ALA A 128 -65.20 -18.86 3.82
C ALA A 128 -65.91 -17.52 4.06
N GLU A 129 -65.18 -16.52 4.57
CA GLU A 129 -65.70 -15.16 4.78
C GLU A 129 -66.08 -14.49 3.47
N LEU A 130 -65.25 -14.62 2.43
CA LEU A 130 -65.55 -14.09 1.10
C LEU A 130 -66.84 -14.70 0.53
N LEU A 131 -67.02 -16.01 0.68
CA LEU A 131 -68.24 -16.69 0.25
C LEU A 131 -69.45 -16.27 1.07
N ALA A 132 -69.29 -16.04 2.38
CA ALA A 132 -70.35 -15.55 3.25
C ALA A 132 -70.81 -14.15 2.83
N SER A 133 -69.87 -13.23 2.58
CA SER A 133 -70.14 -11.88 2.08
C SER A 133 -70.90 -11.91 0.75
N GLN A 134 -70.44 -12.71 -0.23
CA GLN A 134 -71.14 -12.87 -1.51
C GLN A 134 -72.55 -13.45 -1.35
N ARG A 135 -72.74 -14.37 -0.39
CA ARG A 135 -74.07 -14.93 -0.09
C ARG A 135 -75.00 -13.86 0.46
N GLU A 136 -74.52 -13.03 1.35
CA GLU A 136 -75.31 -11.94 1.95
C GLU A 136 -75.76 -10.93 0.87
N GLU A 137 -74.86 -10.53 -0.03
CA GLU A 137 -75.20 -9.66 -1.17
C GLU A 137 -76.30 -10.27 -2.05
N ARG A 138 -76.22 -11.57 -2.35
CA ARG A 138 -77.26 -12.28 -3.12
C ARG A 138 -78.60 -12.29 -2.39
N LEU A 139 -78.60 -12.52 -1.09
CA LEU A 139 -79.83 -12.52 -0.28
C LEU A 139 -80.47 -11.13 -0.25
N LEU A 140 -79.67 -10.08 -0.09
CA LEU A 140 -80.14 -8.69 -0.18
C LEU A 140 -80.75 -8.39 -1.55
N ALA A 141 -80.13 -8.86 -2.64
CA ALA A 141 -80.66 -8.69 -3.99
C ALA A 141 -82.03 -9.38 -4.18
N ILE A 142 -82.19 -10.60 -3.66
CA ILE A 142 -83.46 -11.33 -3.71
C ILE A 142 -84.53 -10.61 -2.88
N ALA A 143 -84.21 -10.22 -1.64
CA ALA A 143 -85.12 -9.51 -0.76
C ALA A 143 -85.61 -8.19 -1.38
N ARG A 144 -84.70 -7.42 -2.01
CA ARG A 144 -85.05 -6.20 -2.75
C ARG A 144 -86.01 -6.47 -3.90
N ARG A 145 -85.79 -7.53 -4.68
CA ARG A 145 -86.71 -7.92 -5.77
C ARG A 145 -88.09 -8.27 -5.23
N GLN A 146 -88.17 -9.06 -4.18
CA GLN A 146 -89.44 -9.44 -3.55
C GLN A 146 -90.20 -8.20 -3.04
N PHE A 147 -89.49 -7.28 -2.39
CA PHE A 147 -90.09 -6.04 -1.92
C PHE A 147 -90.64 -5.18 -3.07
N GLN A 148 -89.89 -5.06 -4.17
CA GLN A 148 -90.36 -4.33 -5.36
C GLN A 148 -91.59 -4.98 -6.00
N LEU A 149 -91.61 -6.31 -6.11
CA LEU A 149 -92.78 -7.05 -6.61
C LEU A 149 -94.00 -6.82 -5.73
N ALA A 150 -93.88 -7.04 -4.42
CA ALA A 150 -94.97 -6.82 -3.47
C ALA A 150 -95.50 -5.38 -3.53
N ARG A 151 -94.61 -4.39 -3.65
CA ARG A 151 -94.99 -2.97 -3.80
C ARG A 151 -95.75 -2.72 -5.11
N SER A 152 -95.30 -3.30 -6.22
CA SER A 152 -95.97 -3.16 -7.51
C SER A 152 -97.36 -3.83 -7.53
N GLU A 153 -97.52 -4.97 -6.85
CA GLU A 153 -98.81 -5.63 -6.68
C GLU A 153 -99.77 -4.82 -5.83
N TRP A 154 -99.27 -4.20 -4.75
CA TRP A 154 -100.05 -3.29 -3.93
C TRP A 154 -100.62 -2.13 -4.74
N GLN A 155 -99.75 -1.41 -5.46
CA GLN A 155 -100.14 -0.27 -6.30
C GLN A 155 -101.14 -0.67 -7.39
N ARG A 156 -101.00 -1.86 -7.96
CA ARG A 156 -101.93 -2.37 -8.97
C ARG A 156 -103.33 -2.61 -8.41
N LYS A 157 -103.43 -3.14 -7.18
CA LYS A 157 -104.73 -3.32 -6.51
C LYS A 157 -105.38 -1.98 -6.17
N GLU A 158 -104.58 -0.98 -5.81
CA GLU A 158 -105.03 0.37 -5.46
C GLU A 158 -105.60 1.14 -6.67
N GLN A 159 -105.22 0.78 -7.91
CA GLN A 159 -105.76 1.35 -9.15
C GLN A 159 -106.99 0.63 -9.71
N LEU A 160 -107.32 -0.56 -9.19
CA LEU A 160 -108.42 -1.42 -9.67
C LEU A 160 -109.71 -1.26 -8.85
N TRP A 161 -109.71 -0.33 -7.90
CA TRP A 161 -110.85 0.10 -7.08
C TRP A 161 -111.04 1.60 -7.27
#